data_AF-A0A962NZW7-F1
#
_entry.id   AF-A0A962NZW7-F1
#
_cell.length_a   1.000
_cell.length_b   1.000
_cell.length_c   1.000
_cell.angle_alpha   90.00
_cell.angle_beta   90.00
_cell.angle_gamma   90.00
#
_symmetry.space_group_name_H-M   'P 1'
#
loop_
_entity.id
_entity.type
_entity.pdbx_description
1 polymer ?
#
loop_
_entity_poly.entity_id
_entity_poly.type
_entity_poly.pdbx_seq_one_letter_code
_entity_poly.pdbx_strand_id
1 'polypeptide(L)'
;HQWIRLYLEVMSQAQEPEIAQRLEGLYQHIWQLSEQFVTAMQAGGLTRQDIVAQDLAMLWCVIFDGITAACIAHPQLDIKTLAQKFIPILWQGIAPQASQG
;
A
#
# COMPACT_ATOMS: atom_id res chain seq x y z
N HIS A 1 12.67 -7.21 -12.85
CA HIS A 1 11.93 -8.47 -13.08
C HIS A 1 12.30 -9.61 -12.13
N GLN A 2 13.51 -9.65 -11.53
CA GLN A 2 13.87 -10.70 -10.55
C GLN A 2 13.04 -10.64 -9.26
N TRP A 3 12.67 -9.44 -8.79
CA TRP A 3 11.87 -9.26 -7.58
C TRP A 3 10.45 -9.83 -7.70
N ILE A 4 9.82 -9.77 -8.88
CA ILE A 4 8.48 -10.34 -9.13
C ILE A 4 8.51 -11.86 -8.96
N ARG A 5 9.54 -12.50 -9.52
CA ARG A 5 9.73 -13.95 -9.39
C ARG A 5 9.89 -14.34 -7.92
N LEU A 6 10.76 -13.64 -7.19
CA LEU A 6 10.99 -13.90 -5.76
C LEU A 6 9.72 -13.69 -4.93
N TYR A 7 8.95 -12.63 -5.23
CA TYR A 7 7.67 -12.38 -4.59
C TYR A 7 6.69 -13.55 -4.80
N LEU A 8 6.52 -13.99 -6.05
CA LEU A 8 5.64 -15.13 -6.36
C LEU A 8 6.11 -16.44 -5.72
N GLU A 9 7.41 -16.66 -5.65
CA GLU A 9 8.02 -17.84 -5.04
C GLU A 9 7.82 -17.88 -3.52
N VAL A 10 7.91 -16.74 -2.85
CA VAL A 10 7.61 -16.64 -1.42
C VAL A 10 6.11 -16.80 -1.16
N MET A 11 5.26 -16.13 -1.97
CA MET A 11 3.81 -16.19 -1.78
C MET A 11 3.22 -17.57 -2.09
N SER A 12 3.81 -18.35 -3.02
CA SER A 12 3.36 -19.72 -3.29
C SER A 12 3.62 -20.68 -2.12
N GLN A 13 4.62 -20.38 -1.30
CA GLN A 13 4.97 -21.17 -0.11
C GLN A 13 4.21 -20.73 1.15
N ALA A 14 3.33 -19.73 1.06
CA ALA A 14 2.57 -19.20 2.20
C ALA A 14 1.62 -20.22 2.87
N GLN A 15 1.42 -21.40 2.25
CA GLN A 15 0.69 -22.51 2.86
C GLN A 15 1.50 -23.23 3.95
N GLU A 16 2.83 -23.09 3.94
CA GLU A 16 3.71 -23.63 4.97
C GLU A 16 3.58 -22.79 6.25
N PRO A 17 3.27 -23.37 7.42
CA PRO A 17 2.99 -22.62 8.65
C PRO A 17 4.13 -21.67 9.07
N GLU A 18 5.38 -22.09 8.90
CA GLU A 18 6.54 -21.26 9.22
C GLU A 18 6.63 -20.02 8.32
N ILE A 19 6.34 -20.17 7.03
CA ILE A 19 6.36 -19.07 6.06
C ILE A 19 5.15 -18.15 6.28
N ALA A 20 3.98 -18.71 6.56
CA ALA A 20 2.79 -17.94 6.95
C ALA A 20 3.07 -17.04 8.17
N GLN A 21 3.70 -17.59 9.21
CA GLN A 21 4.04 -16.82 10.42
C GLN A 21 5.07 -15.72 10.14
N ARG A 22 6.07 -15.99 9.30
CA ARG A 22 7.06 -14.98 8.89
C ARG A 22 6.42 -13.86 8.06
N LEU A 23 5.52 -14.21 7.15
CA LEU A 23 4.77 -13.24 6.35
C LEU A 23 3.86 -12.39 7.24
N GLU A 24 3.18 -13.00 8.21
CA GLU A 24 2.38 -12.26 9.19
C GLU A 24 3.22 -11.23 9.95
N GLY A 25 4.38 -11.63 10.48
CA GLY A 25 5.30 -10.72 11.17
C GLY A 25 5.82 -9.60 10.26
N LEU A 26 6.09 -9.89 8.98
CA LEU A 26 6.47 -8.89 8.00
C LEU A 26 5.36 -7.86 7.77
N TYR A 27 4.12 -8.31 7.55
CA TYR A 27 2.98 -7.40 7.35
C TYR A 27 2.71 -6.56 8.59
N GLN A 28 2.77 -7.14 9.79
CA GLN A 28 2.64 -6.39 11.05
C GLN A 28 3.69 -5.28 11.14
N HIS A 29 4.94 -5.57 10.77
CA HIS A 29 5.99 -4.56 10.77
C HIS A 29 5.77 -3.46 9.71
N ILE A 30 5.35 -3.84 8.49
CA ILE A 30 5.01 -2.89 7.43
C ILE A 30 3.86 -1.97 7.85
N TRP A 31 2.83 -2.52 8.49
CA TRP A 31 1.71 -1.74 9.00
C TRP A 31 2.14 -0.75 10.10
N GLN A 32 3.00 -1.17 11.03
CA GLN A 32 3.54 -0.27 12.06
C GLN A 32 4.34 0.89 11.45
N LEU A 33 5.21 0.61 10.47
CA LEU A 33 5.97 1.66 9.77
C LEU A 33 5.03 2.61 9.01
N SER A 34 4.01 2.06 8.37
CA SER A 34 3.02 2.82 7.61
C SER A 34 2.18 3.70 8.52
N GLU A 35 1.81 3.21 9.71
CA GLU A 35 1.09 3.98 10.73
C GLU A 35 1.91 5.18 11.22
N GLN A 36 3.21 5.00 11.47
CA GLN A 36 4.11 6.09 11.85
C GLN A 36 4.17 7.17 10.76
N PHE A 37 4.23 6.74 9.49
CA PHE A 37 4.21 7.65 8.36
C PHE A 37 2.88 8.41 8.24
N VAL A 38 1.75 7.70 8.35
CA VAL A 38 0.41 8.31 8.34
C VAL A 38 0.25 9.31 9.47
N THR A 39 0.68 8.96 10.68
CA THR A 39 0.64 9.85 11.85
C THR A 39 1.40 11.15 11.58
N ALA A 40 2.61 11.07 11.01
CA ALA A 40 3.38 12.26 10.65
C ALA A 40 2.67 13.13 9.60
N MET A 41 2.04 12.51 8.59
CA MET A 41 1.29 13.25 7.57
C MET A 41 0.00 13.89 8.13
N GLN A 42 -0.70 13.21 9.03
CA GLN A 42 -1.87 13.76 9.72
C GLN A 42 -1.48 14.98 10.56
N ALA A 43 -0.39 14.88 11.33
CA ALA A 43 0.15 16.00 12.10
C ALA A 43 0.54 17.20 11.20
N GLY A 44 1.03 16.93 9.98
CA GLY A 44 1.32 17.95 8.98
C GLY A 44 0.12 18.47 8.20
N GLY A 45 -1.10 17.95 8.44
CA GLY A 45 -2.31 18.33 7.68
C GLY A 45 -2.30 17.87 6.22
N LEU A 46 -1.48 16.88 5.87
CA LEU A 46 -1.30 16.41 4.49
C LEU A 46 -2.27 15.30 4.09
N THR A 47 -2.93 14.65 5.06
CA THR A 47 -3.91 13.59 4.83
C THR A 47 -5.09 13.72 5.80
N ARG A 48 -6.13 12.93 5.58
CA ARG A 48 -7.35 12.91 6.39
C ARG A 48 -7.06 12.64 7.87
N GLN A 49 -7.50 13.54 8.73
CA GLN A 49 -7.34 13.47 10.18
C GLN A 49 -8.52 12.79 10.89
N ASP A 50 -9.63 12.57 10.16
CA ASP A 50 -10.86 11.98 10.69
C ASP A 50 -10.86 10.44 10.66
N ILE A 51 -9.76 9.83 10.22
CA ILE A 51 -9.56 8.38 10.15
C ILE A 51 -8.43 8.00 11.11
N VAL A 52 -8.58 6.90 11.84
CA VAL A 52 -7.53 6.35 12.70
C VAL A 52 -6.30 6.03 11.85
N ALA A 53 -5.11 6.45 12.29
CA ALA A 53 -3.87 6.32 11.54
C ALA A 53 -3.58 4.87 11.12
N GLN A 54 -3.82 3.93 12.04
CA GLN A 54 -3.65 2.49 11.81
C GLN A 54 -4.55 1.97 10.68
N ASP A 55 -5.84 2.35 10.68
CA ASP A 55 -6.80 1.92 9.65
C ASP A 55 -6.41 2.47 8.28
N LEU A 56 -5.99 3.73 8.23
CA LEU A 56 -5.54 4.36 6.99
C LEU A 56 -4.23 3.72 6.47
N ALA A 57 -3.31 3.39 7.37
CA ALA A 57 -2.06 2.70 7.04
C ALA A 57 -2.30 1.29 6.49
N MET A 58 -3.19 0.51 7.11
CA MET A 58 -3.59 -0.81 6.59
C MET A 58 -4.23 -0.69 5.21
N LEU A 59 -5.14 0.26 5.01
CA LEU A 59 -5.79 0.51 3.72
C LEU A 59 -4.76 0.81 2.63
N TRP A 60 -3.76 1.65 2.93
CA TRP A 60 -2.72 1.99 1.98
C TRP A 60 -1.88 0.76 1.60
N CYS A 61 -1.51 -0.06 2.57
CA CYS A 61 -0.76 -1.30 2.32
C CYS A 61 -1.54 -2.25 1.38
N VAL A 62 -2.84 -2.47 1.65
CA VAL A 62 -3.68 -3.33 0.81
C VAL A 62 -3.80 -2.78 -0.62
N ILE A 63 -3.88 -1.46 -0.80
CA ILE A 63 -3.89 -0.85 -2.13
C ILE A 63 -2.56 -1.11 -2.86
N PHE A 64 -1.42 -0.97 -2.17
CA PHE A 64 -0.11 -1.27 -2.75
C PHE A 64 0.05 -2.75 -3.12
N ASP A 65 -0.46 -3.66 -2.32
CA ASP A 65 -0.49 -5.10 -2.64
C ASP A 65 -1.31 -5.37 -3.90
N GLY A 66 -2.47 -4.73 -4.03
CA GLY A 66 -3.32 -4.82 -5.21
C GLY A 66 -2.63 -4.28 -6.48
N ILE A 67 -1.94 -3.15 -6.38
CA ILE A 67 -1.13 -2.60 -7.49
C ILE A 67 -0.02 -3.58 -7.87
N THR A 68 0.66 -4.16 -6.88
CA THR A 68 1.74 -5.14 -7.09
C THR A 68 1.20 -6.37 -7.83
N ALA A 69 0.11 -6.95 -7.36
CA ALA A 69 -0.56 -8.08 -8.01
C ALA A 69 -0.99 -7.75 -9.45
N ALA A 70 -1.58 -6.57 -9.68
CA ALA A 70 -1.98 -6.13 -11.03
C ALA A 70 -0.78 -6.04 -11.98
N CYS A 71 0.36 -5.53 -11.50
CA CYS A 71 1.58 -5.42 -12.31
C CYS A 71 2.25 -6.77 -12.58
N ILE A 72 2.07 -7.74 -11.68
CA ILE A 72 2.50 -9.12 -11.91
C ILE A 72 1.63 -9.75 -13.01
N ALA A 73 0.31 -9.60 -12.93
CA ALA A 73 -0.63 -10.14 -13.92
C ALA A 73 -0.50 -9.46 -15.29
N HIS A 74 -0.15 -8.17 -15.30
CA HIS A 74 0.03 -7.37 -16.50
C HIS A 74 1.37 -6.64 -16.48
N PRO A 75 2.48 -7.31 -16.87
CA PRO A 75 3.83 -6.73 -16.82
C PRO A 75 4.05 -5.48 -17.68
N GLN A 76 3.08 -5.16 -18.56
CA GLN A 76 3.06 -3.98 -19.40
C GLN A 76 2.60 -2.73 -18.61
N LEU A 77 2.02 -2.91 -17.43
CA LEU A 77 1.63 -1.81 -16.55
C LEU A 77 2.89 -1.16 -15.98
N ASP A 78 3.02 0.15 -16.20
CA ASP A 78 4.04 0.94 -15.53
C ASP A 78 3.60 1.30 -14.11
N ILE A 79 4.19 0.62 -13.13
CA ILE A 79 4.01 0.87 -11.69
C ILE A 79 4.22 2.34 -11.36
N LYS A 80 5.20 3.02 -11.98
CA LYS A 80 5.48 4.42 -11.67
C LYS A 80 4.31 5.31 -12.06
N THR A 81 3.79 5.10 -13.26
CA THR A 81 2.59 5.81 -13.76
C THR A 81 1.36 5.53 -12.89
N LEU A 82 1.15 4.28 -12.45
CA LEU A 82 0.04 3.93 -11.57
C LEU A 82 0.18 4.57 -10.18
N ALA A 83 1.37 4.50 -9.58
CA ALA A 83 1.65 5.10 -8.29
C ALA A 83 1.43 6.62 -8.31
N GLN A 84 1.86 7.32 -9.38
CA GLN A 84 1.62 8.75 -9.55
C GLN A 84 0.13 9.12 -9.58
N LYS A 85 -0.73 8.25 -10.12
CA LYS A 85 -2.19 8.45 -10.14
C LYS A 85 -2.85 8.13 -8.81
N PHE A 86 -2.30 7.19 -8.05
CA PHE A 86 -2.84 6.77 -6.75
C PHE A 86 -2.46 7.70 -5.60
N ILE A 87 -1.26 8.31 -5.63
CA ILE A 87 -0.81 9.22 -4.57
C ILE A 87 -1.83 10.34 -4.28
N PRO A 88 -2.36 11.09 -5.25
CA PRO A 88 -3.38 12.10 -4.96
C PRO A 88 -4.63 11.52 -4.28
N ILE A 89 -5.08 10.34 -4.70
CA ILE A 89 -6.25 9.66 -4.13
C ILE A 89 -6.01 9.27 -2.67
N LEU A 90 -4.81 8.79 -2.35
CA LEU A 90 -4.45 8.38 -0.99
C LEU A 90 -4.36 9.58 -0.04
N TRP A 91 -3.84 10.72 -0.52
CA TRP A 91 -3.67 11.93 0.30
C TRP A 91 -4.95 12.76 0.42
N GLN A 92 -5.71 12.89 -0.67
CA GLN A 92 -6.81 13.85 -0.79
C GLN A 92 -8.19 13.17 -0.86
N GLY A 93 -8.22 11.83 -0.90
CA GLY A 93 -9.44 11.06 -1.11
C GLY A 93 -9.90 11.06 -2.57
N ILE A 94 -11.03 10.40 -2.82
CA ILE A 94 -11.67 10.28 -4.15
C ILE A 94 -12.72 11.37 -4.41
N ALA A 95 -12.96 12.26 -3.44
CA ALA A 95 -13.94 13.31 -3.60
C ALA A 95 -13.48 14.30 -4.68
N PRO A 96 -14.40 14.86 -5.50
CA PRO A 96 -14.04 15.90 -6.44
C PRO A 96 -13.37 17.05 -5.71
N GLN A 97 -12.18 17.46 -6.16
CA GLN A 97 -11.63 18.73 -5.72
C GLN A 97 -12.53 19.83 -6.27
N ALA A 98 -13.05 20.68 -5.39
CA ALA A 98 -13.76 21.87 -5.82
C ALA A 98 -12.84 22.62 -6.78
N SER A 99 -13.23 22.65 -8.06
CA SER A 99 -12.53 23.43 -9.07
C SER A 99 -12.55 24.87 -8.56
N GLN A 100 -11.39 25.43 -8.23
CA GLN A 100 -11.30 26.85 -7.91
C GLN A 100 -11.83 27.59 -9.13
N GLY A 101 -13.02 28.18 -8.98
CA GLY A 101 -13.58 29.15 -9.92
C GLY A 101 -12.89 30.49 -9.76
#